data_AF-A0A0F9RSS7-F1
#
_entry.id   AF-A0A0F9RSS7-F1
#
_cell.length_a   1.000
_cell.length_b   1.000
_cell.length_c   1.000
_cell.angle_alpha   90.00
_cell.angle_beta   90.00
_cell.angle_gamma   90.00
#
_symmetry.space_group_name_H-M   'P 1'
#
loop_
_entity.id
_entity.type
_entity.pdbx_description
1 polymer ?
#
loop_
_entity_poly.entity_id
_entity_poly.type
_entity_poly.pdbx_seq_one_letter_code
_entity_poly.pdbx_strand_id
1 'polypeptide(L)'
;MALAEYLLINLGDMATHLGWNAGTPEMAQTVEDTLAALELATEAESTDEVALKAVGRYILWVNVANSLAIQIDFKADRGEFKRSQMFKNVQELIQVHKKAAFPYLSPAVMGEITHSEDPYKETDLTEFG
;
A
#
# COMPACT_ATOMS: atom_id res chain seq x y z
N MET A 1 -13.53 -2.83 -15.90
CA MET A 1 -12.66 -3.60 -14.98
C MET A 1 -12.86 -3.00 -13.61
N ALA A 2 -13.21 -3.81 -12.62
CA ALA A 2 -13.41 -3.31 -11.26
C ALA A 2 -12.09 -2.84 -10.65
N LEU A 3 -12.12 -1.92 -9.69
CA LEU A 3 -10.92 -1.42 -9.03
C LEU A 3 -10.11 -2.57 -8.40
N ALA A 4 -10.77 -3.50 -7.69
CA ALA A 4 -10.11 -4.66 -7.08
C ALA A 4 -9.33 -5.52 -8.10
N GLU A 5 -9.93 -5.81 -9.27
CA GLU A 5 -9.28 -6.57 -10.34
C GLU A 5 -8.04 -5.83 -10.87
N TYR A 6 -8.18 -4.52 -11.08
CA TYR A 6 -7.09 -3.68 -11.52
C TYR A 6 -5.92 -3.63 -10.51
N LEU A 7 -6.23 -3.55 -9.22
CA LEU A 7 -5.23 -3.53 -8.15
C LEU A 7 -4.51 -4.87 -8.02
N LEU A 8 -5.21 -6.00 -8.19
CA LEU A 8 -4.59 -7.32 -8.22
C LEU A 8 -3.60 -7.47 -9.36
N ILE A 9 -3.95 -6.97 -10.55
CA ILE A 9 -3.03 -6.95 -11.69
C ILE A 9 -1.77 -6.14 -11.37
N ASN A 10 -1.90 -5.03 -10.62
CA ASN A 10 -0.75 -4.21 -10.21
C ASN A 10 0.12 -4.87 -9.13
N LEU A 11 -0.49 -5.67 -8.23
CA LEU A 11 0.24 -6.49 -7.26
C LEU A 11 1.06 -7.61 -7.92
N GLY A 12 0.58 -8.14 -9.06
CA GLY A 12 1.20 -9.26 -9.75
C GLY A 12 1.36 -10.48 -8.85
N ASP A 13 2.51 -11.14 -8.92
CA ASP A 13 2.81 -12.36 -8.15
C ASP A 13 2.77 -12.15 -6.63
N MET A 14 2.86 -10.90 -6.16
CA MET A 14 2.78 -10.58 -4.74
C MET A 14 1.39 -10.84 -4.17
N ALA A 15 0.33 -10.70 -4.97
CA ALA A 15 -1.03 -11.06 -4.53
C ALA A 15 -1.09 -12.54 -4.12
N THR A 16 -0.48 -13.43 -4.91
CA THR A 16 -0.40 -14.87 -4.60
C THR A 16 0.36 -15.13 -3.31
N HIS A 17 1.49 -14.43 -3.09
CA HIS A 17 2.30 -14.60 -1.90
C HIS A 17 1.63 -14.07 -0.62
N LEU A 18 0.85 -12.99 -0.73
CA LEU A 18 0.06 -12.45 0.37
C LEU A 18 -1.25 -13.22 0.60
N GLY A 19 -1.63 -14.09 -0.34
CA GLY A 19 -2.93 -14.76 -0.34
C GLY A 19 -4.11 -13.84 -0.69
N TRP A 20 -3.83 -12.68 -1.30
CA TRP A 20 -4.83 -11.68 -1.65
C TRP A 20 -5.54 -12.01 -2.97
N ASN A 21 -6.84 -11.79 -3.02
CA ASN A 21 -7.67 -11.92 -4.20
C ASN A 21 -8.80 -10.89 -4.15
N ALA A 22 -9.66 -10.84 -5.17
CA ALA A 22 -10.65 -9.78 -5.29
C ALA A 22 -11.70 -9.80 -4.17
N GLY A 23 -11.90 -10.96 -3.53
CA GLY A 23 -12.84 -11.14 -2.43
C GLY A 23 -12.20 -11.16 -1.05
N THR A 24 -10.88 -10.92 -0.92
CA THR A 24 -10.27 -10.90 0.42
C THR A 24 -10.63 -9.62 1.18
N PRO A 25 -10.74 -9.68 2.52
CA PRO A 25 -11.01 -8.50 3.33
C PRO A 25 -10.02 -7.35 3.09
N GLU A 26 -8.74 -7.66 2.85
CA GLU A 26 -7.70 -6.67 2.58
C GLU A 26 -7.94 -5.91 1.27
N MET A 27 -8.44 -6.60 0.24
CA MET A 27 -8.77 -5.96 -1.04
C MET A 27 -10.06 -5.15 -0.92
N ALA A 28 -11.07 -5.65 -0.21
CA ALA A 28 -12.30 -4.90 0.07
C ALA A 28 -11.99 -3.62 0.84
N GLN A 29 -11.20 -3.70 1.92
CA GLN A 29 -10.74 -2.55 2.69
C GLN A 29 -9.98 -1.56 1.80
N THR A 30 -9.08 -2.05 0.94
CA THR A 30 -8.33 -1.18 0.02
C THR A 30 -9.25 -0.41 -0.94
N VAL A 31 -10.31 -1.05 -1.44
CA VAL A 31 -11.32 -0.36 -2.28
C VAL A 31 -12.08 0.67 -1.45
N GLU A 32 -12.54 0.33 -0.26
CA GLU A 32 -13.26 1.25 0.64
C GLU A 32 -12.42 2.47 1.02
N ASP A 33 -11.17 2.27 1.43
CA ASP A 33 -10.22 3.33 1.73
C ASP A 33 -9.99 4.24 0.51
N THR A 34 -9.95 3.67 -0.69
CA THR A 34 -9.79 4.42 -1.94
C THR A 34 -10.98 5.30 -2.23
N LEU A 35 -12.20 4.76 -2.07
CA LEU A 35 -13.42 5.52 -2.26
C LEU A 35 -13.52 6.64 -1.22
N ALA A 36 -13.21 6.34 0.05
CA ALA A 36 -13.18 7.33 1.12
C ALA A 36 -12.16 8.45 0.84
N ALA A 37 -10.96 8.12 0.36
CA ALA A 37 -9.93 9.10 0.05
C ALA A 37 -10.28 10.04 -1.12
N LEU A 38 -11.20 9.59 -1.99
CA LEU A 38 -11.75 10.35 -3.12
C LEU A 38 -13.13 10.95 -2.82
N GLU A 39 -13.64 10.77 -1.60
CA GLU A 39 -14.98 11.22 -1.19
C GLU A 39 -16.11 10.64 -2.06
N LEU A 40 -15.94 9.40 -2.51
CA LEU A 40 -16.91 8.65 -3.30
C LEU A 40 -17.63 7.62 -2.43
N ALA A 41 -18.93 7.40 -2.65
CA ALA A 41 -19.66 6.31 -2.00
C ALA A 41 -19.53 4.99 -2.77
N THR A 42 -19.39 5.06 -4.10
CA THR A 42 -19.24 3.87 -4.95
C THR A 42 -18.27 4.12 -6.11
N GLU A 43 -17.68 3.07 -6.67
CA GLU A 43 -16.83 3.16 -7.87
C GLU A 43 -17.55 3.83 -9.06
N ALA A 44 -18.87 3.64 -9.18
CA ALA A 44 -19.68 4.17 -10.27
C ALA A 44 -19.84 5.71 -10.23
N GLU A 45 -19.59 6.33 -9.07
CA GLU A 45 -19.61 7.80 -8.93
C GLU A 45 -18.32 8.45 -9.43
N SER A 46 -17.26 7.67 -9.66
CA SER A 46 -16.00 8.20 -10.17
C SER A 46 -16.15 8.64 -11.63
N THR A 47 -15.98 9.94 -11.88
CA THR A 47 -15.87 10.50 -13.24
C THR A 47 -14.43 10.54 -13.76
N ASP A 48 -13.44 10.29 -12.89
CA ASP A 48 -12.02 10.28 -13.21
C ASP A 48 -11.40 8.92 -12.86
N GLU A 49 -11.36 8.05 -13.87
CA GLU A 49 -10.75 6.73 -13.76
C GLU A 49 -9.23 6.80 -13.49
N VAL A 50 -8.56 7.88 -13.89
CA VAL A 50 -7.13 8.09 -13.63
C VAL A 50 -6.91 8.36 -12.15
N ALA A 51 -7.74 9.22 -11.55
CA ALA A 51 -7.72 9.49 -10.11
C ALA A 51 -7.99 8.22 -9.30
N LEU A 52 -9.06 7.48 -9.65
CA LEU A 52 -9.44 6.24 -8.97
C LEU A 52 -8.30 5.21 -8.96
N LYS A 53 -7.65 5.01 -10.11
CA LYS A 53 -6.51 4.08 -10.23
C LYS A 53 -5.25 4.59 -9.55
N ALA A 54 -5.01 5.90 -9.55
CA ALA A 54 -3.83 6.49 -8.91
C ALA A 54 -3.89 6.38 -7.40
N VAL A 55 -5.01 6.81 -6.80
CA VAL A 55 -5.23 6.72 -5.36
C VAL A 55 -5.33 5.27 -4.92
N GLY A 56 -6.02 4.42 -5.69
CA GLY A 56 -6.13 2.99 -5.38
C GLY A 56 -4.78 2.28 -5.30
N ARG A 57 -3.86 2.54 -6.23
CA ARG A 57 -2.50 1.97 -6.14
C ARG A 57 -1.74 2.46 -4.91
N TYR A 58 -1.87 3.75 -4.58
CA TYR A 58 -1.19 4.30 -3.42
C TYR A 58 -1.66 3.62 -2.13
N ILE A 59 -2.98 3.52 -1.92
CA ILE A 59 -3.58 2.90 -0.74
C ILE A 59 -3.28 1.40 -0.70
N LEU A 60 -3.32 0.72 -1.84
CA LEU A 60 -2.92 -0.68 -1.96
C LEU A 60 -1.54 -0.92 -1.35
N TRP A 61 -0.54 -0.12 -1.73
CA TRP A 61 0.82 -0.29 -1.23
C TRP A 61 0.98 0.08 0.25
N VAL A 62 0.19 1.05 0.74
CA VAL A 62 0.10 1.33 2.19
C VAL A 62 -0.44 0.11 2.94
N ASN A 63 -1.51 -0.51 2.45
CA ASN A 63 -2.11 -1.68 3.08
C ASN A 63 -1.20 -2.92 2.98
N VAL A 64 -0.47 -3.08 1.88
CA VAL A 64 0.57 -4.12 1.74
C VAL A 64 1.67 -3.92 2.78
N ALA A 65 2.15 -2.69 2.99
CA ALA A 65 3.16 -2.41 4.01
C ALA A 65 2.66 -2.77 5.42
N ASN A 66 1.42 -2.40 5.74
CA ASN A 66 0.78 -2.74 7.01
C ASN A 66 0.65 -4.25 7.20
N SER A 67 0.26 -4.98 6.14
CA SER A 67 0.13 -6.43 6.19
C SER A 67 1.47 -7.15 6.35
N LEU A 68 2.53 -6.64 5.72
CA LEU A 68 3.89 -7.17 5.86
C LEU A 68 4.49 -6.86 7.25
N ALA A 69 4.09 -5.76 7.89
CA ALA A 69 4.53 -5.43 9.25
C ALA A 69 4.01 -6.44 10.30
N ILE A 70 2.84 -7.04 10.07
CA ILE A 70 2.21 -8.01 10.98
C ILE A 70 2.71 -9.44 10.74
N GLN A 71 3.13 -9.79 9.51
CA GLN A 71 3.61 -11.13 9.17
C GLN A 71 5.05 -11.38 9.67
N ILE A 72 5.16 -11.70 10.96
CA ILE A 72 6.41 -11.89 11.70
C ILE A 72 7.23 -13.13 11.26
N ASP A 73 6.72 -14.04 10.42
CA ASP A 73 7.49 -15.20 9.94
C ASP A 73 7.21 -15.58 8.47
N PHE A 74 7.78 -14.83 7.54
CA PHE A 74 7.88 -15.28 6.15
C PHE A 74 9.03 -16.28 5.99
N LYS A 75 8.72 -17.58 6.08
CA LYS A 75 9.63 -18.67 5.63
C LYS A 75 9.36 -18.94 4.15
N ALA A 76 10.10 -18.30 3.27
CA ALA A 76 10.20 -18.72 1.87
C ALA A 76 11.34 -19.72 1.76
N ASP A 77 11.01 -20.98 1.47
CA ASP A 77 12.00 -22.03 1.27
C ASP A 77 12.97 -21.65 0.13
N ARG A 78 14.25 -21.53 0.51
CA ARG A 78 15.45 -21.47 -0.36
C ARG A 78 15.88 -20.11 -0.93
N GLY A 79 15.40 -18.99 -0.38
CA GLY A 79 16.01 -17.69 -0.60
C GLY A 79 15.97 -16.82 0.65
N GLU A 80 17.12 -16.37 1.15
CA GLU A 80 17.19 -15.32 2.17
C GLU A 80 16.79 -13.97 1.55
N PHE A 81 15.49 -13.77 1.28
CA PHE A 81 14.98 -12.41 1.07
C PHE A 81 14.93 -11.73 2.44
N LYS A 82 15.90 -10.85 2.71
CA LYS A 82 15.94 -10.11 3.97
C LYS A 82 14.67 -9.27 4.05
N ARG A 83 13.91 -9.40 5.14
CA ARG A 83 12.64 -8.67 5.39
C ARG A 83 12.76 -7.16 5.15
N SER A 84 13.92 -6.60 5.48
CA SER A 84 14.28 -5.20 5.22
C SER A 84 14.28 -4.83 3.73
N GLN A 85 14.63 -5.75 2.82
CA GLN A 85 14.58 -5.52 1.38
C GLN A 85 13.16 -5.48 0.85
N MET A 86 12.27 -6.34 1.35
CA MET A 86 10.84 -6.31 0.99
C MET A 86 10.17 -5.04 1.49
N PHE A 87 10.40 -4.69 2.76
CA PHE A 87 9.85 -3.46 3.34
C PHE A 87 10.38 -2.22 2.61
N LYS A 88 11.69 -2.16 2.32
CA LYS A 88 12.29 -1.06 1.56
C LYS A 88 11.69 -0.92 0.16
N ASN A 89 11.52 -2.03 -0.57
CA ASN A 89 10.91 -2.02 -1.90
C ASN A 89 9.45 -1.51 -1.83
N VAL A 90 8.68 -1.97 -0.84
CA VAL A 90 7.31 -1.50 -0.64
C VAL A 90 7.27 -0.01 -0.30
N GLN A 91 8.19 0.49 0.54
CA GLN A 91 8.31 1.92 0.83
C GLN A 91 8.65 2.74 -0.43
N GLU A 92 9.55 2.25 -1.28
CA GLU A 92 9.85 2.89 -2.56
C GLU A 92 8.62 2.95 -3.47
N LEU A 93 7.85 1.87 -3.57
CA LEU A 93 6.60 1.81 -4.32
C LEU A 93 5.54 2.76 -3.76
N ILE A 94 5.41 2.86 -2.43
CA ILE A 94 4.55 3.84 -1.77
C ILE A 94 4.93 5.25 -2.23
N GLN A 95 6.21 5.63 -2.24
CA GLN A 95 6.61 6.97 -2.66
C GLN A 95 6.31 7.26 -4.14
N VAL A 96 6.54 6.27 -5.02
CA VAL A 96 6.21 6.38 -6.45
C VAL A 96 4.72 6.62 -6.65
N HIS A 97 3.89 5.80 -6.00
CA HIS A 97 2.44 5.90 -6.16
C HIS A 97 1.84 7.08 -5.40
N LYS A 98 2.42 7.49 -4.27
CA LYS A 98 2.05 8.71 -3.55
C LYS A 98 2.16 9.93 -4.45
N LYS A 99 3.27 10.08 -5.17
CA LYS A 99 3.47 11.20 -6.10
C LYS A 99 2.39 11.24 -7.20
N ALA A 100 1.95 10.08 -7.68
CA ALA A 100 0.89 9.98 -8.67
C ALA A 100 -0.51 10.24 -8.10
N ALA A 101 -0.75 9.86 -6.84
CA ALA A 101 -2.02 10.05 -6.15
C ALA A 101 -2.20 11.48 -5.59
N PHE A 102 -1.11 12.14 -5.21
CA PHE A 102 -1.11 13.43 -4.52
C PHE A 102 -2.02 14.52 -5.12
N PRO A 103 -2.10 14.70 -6.46
CA PRO A 103 -2.99 15.71 -7.06
C PRO A 103 -4.49 15.46 -6.83
N TYR A 104 -4.86 14.23 -6.47
CA TYR A 104 -6.24 13.76 -6.37
C TYR A 104 -6.67 13.50 -4.92
N LEU A 105 -5.73 13.49 -3.97
CA LEU A 105 -6.06 13.29 -2.56
C LEU A 105 -6.74 14.54 -2.00
N SER A 106 -7.83 14.33 -1.26
CA SER A 106 -8.45 15.45 -0.55
C SER A 106 -7.49 16.04 0.50
N PRO A 107 -7.56 17.34 0.78
CA PRO A 107 -6.71 17.97 1.80
C PRO A 107 -6.81 17.35 3.19
N ALA A 108 -7.96 16.74 3.53
CA ALA A 108 -8.16 16.06 4.81
C ALA A 108 -7.27 14.82 4.94
N VAL A 109 -7.11 14.05 3.86
CA VAL A 109 -6.33 12.80 3.83
C VAL A 109 -4.83 13.07 3.83
N MET A 110 -4.39 14.18 3.23
CA MET A 110 -2.98 14.58 3.24
C MET A 110 -2.42 14.81 4.65
N GLY A 111 -3.26 15.22 5.61
CA GLY A 111 -2.85 15.47 7.00
C GLY A 111 -2.44 14.19 7.75
N GLU A 112 -3.22 13.11 7.62
CA GLU A 112 -3.00 11.85 8.35
C GLU A 112 -1.78 11.06 7.82
N ILE A 113 -1.50 11.13 6.51
CA ILE A 113 -0.37 10.41 5.88
C ILE A 113 1.00 10.97 6.31
N THR A 114 1.07 12.23 6.76
CA THR A 114 2.33 12.87 7.17
C THR A 114 2.81 12.48 8.58
N HIS A 115 2.05 11.66 9.32
CA HIS A 115 2.38 11.20 10.67
C HIS A 115 2.79 9.71 10.72
N SER A 116 3.64 9.30 9.79
CA SER A 116 4.41 8.06 9.91
C SER A 116 5.88 8.44 10.07
N GLU A 117 6.30 8.72 11.30
CA GLU A 117 7.73 8.63 11.61
C GLU A 117 8.20 7.22 11.28
N ASP A 118 9.24 7.12 10.46
CA ASP A 118 9.86 5.84 10.09
C ASP A 118 10.25 5.06 11.37
N PRO A 119 9.62 3.90 11.66
CA PRO A 119 9.97 3.09 12.84
C PRO A 119 11.34 2.43 12.71
N TYR A 120 11.99 2.53 11.53
CA TYR A 120 13.32 2.02 11.24
C TYR A 120 14.32 3.15 10.98
N LYS A 121 14.29 4.22 11.78
CA LYS A 121 15.52 4.99 11.95
C LYS A 121 16.59 4.04 12.48
N GLU A 122 17.56 3.72 11.63
CA GLU A 122 18.79 3.03 12.04
C GLU A 122 19.41 3.87 13.17
N THR A 123 19.22 3.46 14.42
CA THR A 123 20.06 3.96 15.50
C THR A 123 21.45 3.40 15.22
N ASP A 124 22.37 4.27 14.79
CA ASP A 124 23.79 3.95 14.80
C ASP A 124 24.12 3.43 16.20
N LEU A 125 24.50 2.15 16.28
CA LEU A 125 25.10 1.56 17.47
C LEU A 125 26.53 2.10 17.60
N THR A 126 26.66 3.40 17.81
CA THR A 126 27.90 4.01 18.28
C THR A 126 27.69 4.42 19.73
N GLU A 127 28.55 3.87 20.58
CA GLU A 127 28.81 4.27 21.97
C GLU A 127 28.04 3.51 23.06
N PHE A 128 28.35 2.21 23.19
CA PHE A 128 28.68 1.69 24.53
C PHE A 128 30.18 1.91 24.74
N GLY A 129 30.52 3.10 25.27
CA GLY A 129 31.81 3.36 25.91
C GLY A 129 31.83 2.86 27.35
#